data_AF-A0A2R6FN74-F1
#
_entry.id   AF-A0A2R6FN74-F1
#
_cell.length_a   1.000
_cell.length_b   1.000
_cell.length_c   1.000
_cell.angle_alpha   90.00
_cell.angle_beta   90.00
_cell.angle_gamma   90.00
#
_symmetry.space_group_name_H-M   'P 1'
#
loop_
_entity.id
_entity.type
_entity.pdbx_description
1 polymer ?
#
loop_
_entity_poly.entity_id
_entity_poly.type
_entity_poly.pdbx_seq_one_letter_code
_entity_poly.pdbx_strand_id
1 'polypeptide(L)'
;MTHPDTDLDEELLSACRTMVGDELRSLTYFTADDYRFIYLRDDLSHDDSIAPIARNERMGFASQGTYEDPELGDYRATIRVFTNGYLTRVIVDDHGAFVTTDELKIERFRELAQAVEEILADFET
;
A
#
# COMPACT_ATOMS: atom_id res chain seq x y z
N MET A 1 0.43 19.81 -17.66
CA MET A 1 -0.86 19.33 -17.16
C MET A 1 -0.57 17.97 -16.58
N THR A 2 -0.28 17.91 -15.29
CA THR A 2 -0.07 16.64 -14.59
C THR A 2 -1.46 16.05 -14.34
N HIS A 3 -1.62 14.75 -14.61
CA HIS A 3 -2.88 14.08 -14.28
C HIS A 3 -2.91 13.91 -12.76
N PRO A 4 -4.04 14.12 -12.07
CA PRO A 4 -4.12 14.02 -10.60
C PRO A 4 -3.61 12.68 -10.08
N ASP A 5 -3.81 11.62 -10.87
CA ASP A 5 -3.25 10.29 -10.66
C ASP A 5 -1.71 10.26 -10.58
N THR A 6 -1.03 11.07 -11.40
CA THR A 6 0.43 11.15 -11.44
C THR A 6 0.99 11.89 -10.23
N ASP A 7 0.31 12.93 -9.75
CA ASP A 7 0.74 13.65 -8.55
C ASP A 7 0.66 12.75 -7.30
N LEU A 8 -0.45 12.00 -7.14
CA LEU A 8 -0.59 11.00 -6.07
C LEU A 8 0.48 9.89 -6.16
N ASP A 9 0.70 9.35 -7.36
CA ASP A 9 1.67 8.27 -7.57
C ASP A 9 3.09 8.70 -7.20
N GLU A 10 3.48 9.92 -7.58
CA GLU A 10 4.78 10.50 -7.25
C GLU A 10 4.93 10.72 -5.75
N GLU A 11 3.90 11.22 -5.09
CA GLU A 11 3.90 11.46 -3.64
C GLU A 11 3.99 10.15 -2.84
N LEU A 12 3.17 9.16 -3.17
CA LEU A 12 3.21 7.83 -2.56
C LEU A 12 4.58 7.17 -2.76
N LEU A 13 5.13 7.24 -3.99
CA LEU A 13 6.43 6.65 -4.29
C LEU A 13 7.55 7.35 -3.53
N SER A 14 7.52 8.67 -3.47
CA SER A 14 8.49 9.49 -2.73
C SER A 14 8.49 9.10 -1.25
N ALA A 15 7.31 9.08 -0.61
CA ALA A 15 7.17 8.71 0.79
C ALA A 15 7.62 7.27 1.08
N CYS A 16 7.21 6.31 0.24
CA CYS A 16 7.65 4.92 0.39
C CYS A 16 9.18 4.80 0.31
N ARG A 17 9.83 5.47 -0.65
CA ARG A 17 11.29 5.48 -0.78
C ARG A 17 11.97 6.14 0.42
N THR A 18 11.40 7.20 0.98
CA THR A 18 11.93 7.83 2.20
C THR A 18 11.86 6.88 3.40
N MET A 19 10.77 6.11 3.54
CA MET A 19 10.56 5.25 4.71
C MET A 19 11.32 3.92 4.65
N VAL A 20 11.37 3.28 3.48
CA VAL A 20 11.94 1.92 3.34
C VAL A 20 13.17 1.84 2.42
N GLY A 21 13.50 2.91 1.69
CA GLY A 21 14.69 2.96 0.85
C GLY A 21 14.75 1.83 -0.17
N ASP A 22 15.91 1.17 -0.24
CA ASP A 22 16.20 0.10 -1.21
C ASP A 22 15.42 -1.20 -0.95
N GLU A 23 14.82 -1.34 0.24
CA GLU A 23 13.97 -2.47 0.58
C GLU A 23 12.61 -2.40 -0.14
N LEU A 24 12.25 -1.27 -0.76
CA LEU A 24 11.02 -1.12 -1.55
C LEU A 24 11.08 -2.04 -2.76
N ARG A 25 10.12 -2.97 -2.85
CA ARG A 25 9.99 -3.88 -3.99
C ARG A 25 8.93 -3.45 -4.98
N SER A 26 7.75 -3.11 -4.48
CA SER A 26 6.67 -2.63 -5.31
C SER A 26 5.74 -1.69 -4.56
N LEU A 27 5.08 -0.82 -5.32
CA LEU A 27 3.98 0.02 -4.86
C LEU A 27 2.84 -0.06 -5.86
N THR A 28 1.63 -0.27 -5.37
CA THR A 28 0.42 -0.37 -6.20
C THR A 28 -0.72 0.35 -5.49
N TYR A 29 -1.35 1.25 -6.23
CA TYR A 29 -2.60 1.89 -5.86
C TYR A 29 -3.78 1.04 -6.34
N PHE A 30 -4.89 1.04 -5.60
CA PHE A 30 -6.08 0.32 -5.98
C PHE A 30 -7.36 0.99 -5.46
N THR A 31 -8.45 0.80 -6.20
CA THR A 31 -9.81 1.12 -5.80
C THR A 31 -10.63 -0.17 -5.73
N ALA A 32 -11.92 -0.09 -5.42
CA ALA A 32 -12.80 -1.25 -5.51
C ALA A 32 -12.77 -1.92 -6.90
N ASP A 33 -12.71 -1.11 -7.97
CA ASP A 33 -12.90 -1.56 -9.35
C ASP A 33 -11.59 -1.80 -10.11
N ASP A 34 -10.53 -1.08 -9.78
CA ASP A 34 -9.28 -1.12 -10.56
C ASP A 34 -8.01 -1.04 -9.70
N TYR A 35 -6.85 -1.18 -10.33
CA TYR A 35 -5.55 -0.97 -9.71
C TYR A 35 -4.56 -0.37 -10.69
N ARG A 36 -3.64 0.43 -10.16
CA ARG A 36 -2.57 1.07 -10.91
C ARG A 36 -1.22 0.71 -10.30
N PHE A 37 -0.33 0.26 -11.16
CA PHE A 37 1.02 -0.10 -10.77
C PHE A 37 1.94 1.13 -10.81
N ILE A 38 2.51 1.51 -9.66
CA ILE A 38 3.29 2.75 -9.50
C ILE A 38 4.79 2.49 -9.61
N TYR A 39 5.28 1.42 -8.98
CA TYR A 39 6.71 1.12 -8.94
C TYR A 39 6.98 -0.37 -8.81
N LEU A 40 7.95 -0.87 -9.59
CA LEU A 40 8.58 -2.18 -9.45
C LEU A 40 10.09 -1.97 -9.37
N ARG A 41 10.74 -2.67 -8.45
CA ARG A 41 12.21 -2.73 -8.43
C ARG A 41 12.72 -3.53 -9.63
N ASP A 42 13.81 -3.07 -10.23
CA ASP A 42 14.28 -3.55 -11.54
C ASP A 42 14.69 -5.05 -11.57
N ASP A 43 15.00 -5.64 -10.41
CA ASP A 43 15.33 -7.06 -10.26
C ASP A 43 14.10 -7.98 -10.22
N LEU A 44 12.89 -7.40 -10.15
CA LEU A 44 11.64 -8.14 -10.09
C LEU A 44 10.97 -8.18 -11.46
N SER A 45 10.45 -9.35 -11.84
CA SER A 45 9.65 -9.51 -13.06
C SER A 45 8.19 -9.14 -12.79
N HIS A 46 7.61 -8.35 -13.69
CA HIS A 46 6.19 -7.97 -13.71
C HIS A 46 5.21 -9.15 -13.92
N ASP A 47 5.75 -10.34 -14.19
CA ASP A 47 5.02 -11.53 -14.63
C ASP A 47 4.09 -12.08 -13.52
N ASP A 48 2.80 -12.08 -13.82
CA ASP A 48 1.64 -12.80 -13.23
C ASP A 48 1.43 -12.83 -11.70
N SER A 49 2.35 -12.30 -10.90
CA SER A 49 2.30 -12.39 -9.42
C SER A 49 1.56 -11.21 -8.77
N ILE A 50 1.66 -10.00 -9.34
CA ILE A 50 1.11 -8.79 -8.71
C ILE A 50 -0.38 -8.60 -9.00
N ALA A 51 -0.85 -8.92 -10.20
CA ALA A 51 -2.27 -8.75 -10.55
C ALA A 51 -3.22 -9.61 -9.67
N PRO A 52 -2.91 -10.89 -9.36
CA PRO A 52 -3.68 -11.66 -8.39
C PRO A 52 -3.62 -11.09 -6.97
N ILE A 53 -2.47 -10.55 -6.54
CA ILE A 53 -2.32 -9.89 -5.24
C ILE A 53 -3.19 -8.64 -5.18
N ALA A 54 -3.11 -7.76 -6.18
CA ALA A 54 -3.93 -6.54 -6.25
C ALA A 54 -5.43 -6.87 -6.27
N ARG A 55 -5.86 -7.93 -6.95
CA ARG A 55 -7.24 -8.42 -6.88
C ARG A 55 -7.61 -8.91 -5.48
N ASN A 56 -6.72 -9.64 -4.81
CA ASN A 56 -6.96 -10.13 -3.45
C ASN A 56 -7.03 -8.99 -2.43
N GLU A 57 -6.15 -8.00 -2.51
CA GLU A 57 -6.09 -6.91 -1.54
C GLU A 57 -7.32 -5.99 -1.63
N ARG A 58 -7.94 -5.88 -2.80
CA ARG A 58 -9.24 -5.22 -2.99
C ARG A 58 -10.38 -5.85 -2.20
N MET A 59 -10.31 -7.15 -1.84
CA MET A 59 -11.28 -7.73 -0.91
C MET A 59 -11.17 -7.15 0.52
N GLY A 60 -10.10 -6.39 0.81
CA GLY A 60 -9.87 -5.71 2.07
C GLY A 60 -10.90 -4.65 2.44
N PHE A 61 -11.57 -4.01 1.46
CA PHE A 61 -12.62 -3.02 1.71
C PHE A 61 -13.78 -3.60 2.55
N ALA A 62 -14.17 -4.85 2.29
CA ALA A 62 -15.24 -5.52 3.04
C ALA A 62 -14.85 -5.87 4.49
N SER A 63 -13.54 -5.96 4.79
CA SER A 63 -13.04 -6.31 6.13
C SER A 63 -12.85 -5.11 7.07
N GLN A 64 -12.77 -3.89 6.53
CA GLN A 64 -12.63 -2.65 7.31
C GLN A 64 -13.75 -2.50 8.35
N GLY A 65 -15.01 -2.64 7.94
CA GLY A 65 -16.17 -2.53 8.82
C GLY A 65 -16.26 -3.61 9.91
N THR A 66 -15.38 -4.63 9.90
CA THR A 66 -15.31 -5.62 10.99
C THR A 66 -14.51 -5.10 12.19
N TYR A 67 -13.68 -4.08 11.99
CA TYR A 67 -12.81 -3.48 13.01
C TYR A 67 -13.31 -2.10 13.47
N GLU A 68 -14.63 -1.89 13.49
CA GLU A 68 -15.24 -0.73 14.12
C GLU A 68 -15.14 -0.86 15.65
N ASP A 69 -14.45 0.08 16.31
CA ASP A 69 -14.32 0.20 17.78
C ASP A 69 -13.70 -1.02 18.51
N PRO A 70 -12.52 -1.53 18.11
CA PRO A 70 -11.78 -2.48 18.92
C PRO A 70 -11.06 -1.76 20.06
N GLU A 71 -10.80 -2.46 21.18
CA GLU A 71 -9.93 -1.97 22.27
C GLU A 71 -8.50 -1.63 21.81
N LEU A 72 -8.17 -1.95 20.56
CA LEU A 72 -6.89 -1.69 19.89
C LEU A 72 -6.81 -0.28 19.24
N GLY A 73 -7.93 0.46 19.19
CA GLY A 73 -8.03 1.74 18.48
C GLY A 73 -8.29 1.57 16.97
N ASP A 74 -8.19 2.67 16.22
CA ASP A 74 -8.54 2.69 14.80
C ASP A 74 -7.70 1.68 13.99
N TYR A 75 -8.35 0.98 13.06
CA TYR A 75 -7.68 0.10 12.13
C TYR A 75 -6.89 0.91 11.09
N ARG A 76 -5.55 0.76 11.11
CA ARG A 76 -4.63 1.56 10.26
C ARG A 76 -4.13 0.80 9.02
N ALA A 77 -3.80 -0.48 9.18
CA ALA A 77 -3.18 -1.27 8.12
C ALA A 77 -3.27 -2.78 8.36
N THR A 78 -3.08 -3.55 7.29
CA THR A 78 -2.79 -4.99 7.36
C THR A 78 -1.35 -5.25 6.95
N ILE A 79 -0.64 -6.10 7.68
CA ILE A 79 0.69 -6.60 7.31
C ILE A 79 0.59 -8.11 7.06
N ARG A 80 1.07 -8.56 5.91
CA ARG A 80 1.23 -9.98 5.58
C ARG A 80 2.71 -10.32 5.47
N VAL A 81 3.09 -11.43 6.09
CA VAL A 81 4.47 -11.91 6.11
C VAL A 81 4.64 -13.03 5.07
N PHE A 82 5.64 -12.89 4.21
CA PHE A 82 6.07 -13.89 3.24
C PHE A 82 7.49 -14.33 3.56
N THR A 83 7.92 -15.50 3.05
CA THR A 83 9.28 -16.00 3.24
C THR A 83 10.35 -15.01 2.81
N ASN A 84 10.08 -14.22 1.78
CA ASN A 84 11.06 -13.32 1.19
C ASN A 84 10.83 -11.85 1.58
N GLY A 85 9.81 -11.52 2.37
CA GLY A 85 9.49 -10.12 2.65
C GLY A 85 8.07 -9.90 3.15
N TYR A 86 7.57 -8.68 2.98
CA TYR A 86 6.32 -8.25 3.59
C TYR A 86 5.43 -7.54 2.58
N LEU A 87 4.13 -7.58 2.83
CA LEU A 87 3.13 -6.75 2.18
C LEU A 87 2.42 -5.93 3.26
N THR A 88 2.45 -4.61 3.11
CA THR A 88 1.70 -3.67 3.96
C THR A 88 0.60 -3.05 3.12
N ARG A 89 -0.65 -3.22 3.54
CA ARG A 89 -1.83 -2.64 2.89
C ARG A 89 -2.44 -1.57 3.77
N VAL A 90 -2.69 -0.41 3.17
CA VAL A 90 -3.43 0.71 3.74
C VAL A 90 -4.65 0.95 2.86
N ILE A 91 -5.80 1.18 3.49
CA ILE A 91 -7.05 1.51 2.82
C ILE A 91 -7.62 2.73 3.55
N VAL A 92 -7.99 3.75 2.80
CA VAL A 92 -8.75 4.91 3.27
C VAL A 92 -10.03 4.91 2.44
N ASP A 93 -11.20 5.00 3.06
CA ASP A 93 -12.49 4.98 2.36
C ASP A 93 -12.61 3.89 1.27
N ASP A 94 -12.74 4.28 -0.01
CA ASP A 94 -12.95 3.41 -1.16
C ASP A 94 -11.70 3.15 -2.03
N HIS A 95 -10.53 3.61 -1.56
CA HIS A 95 -9.25 3.42 -2.23
C HIS A 95 -8.13 3.00 -1.27
N GLY A 96 -6.98 2.62 -1.82
CA GLY A 96 -5.88 2.11 -1.01
C GLY A 96 -4.59 1.92 -1.77
N ALA A 97 -3.55 1.59 -1.04
CA ALA A 97 -2.27 1.20 -1.58
C ALA A 97 -1.71 0.00 -0.84
N PHE A 98 -0.98 -0.85 -1.54
CA PHE A 98 -0.13 -1.84 -0.90
C PHE A 98 1.31 -1.68 -1.35
N VAL A 99 2.19 -1.88 -0.38
CA VAL A 99 3.63 -1.79 -0.53
C VAL A 99 4.21 -3.16 -0.25
N THR A 100 5.05 -3.66 -1.15
CA THR A 100 5.85 -4.86 -0.87
C THR A 100 7.29 -4.48 -0.63
N THR A 101 7.92 -5.22 0.27
CA THR A 101 9.29 -4.95 0.69
C THR A 101 10.08 -6.23 0.90
N ASP A 102 11.40 -6.13 0.94
CA ASP A 102 12.30 -7.10 1.56
C ASP A 102 12.15 -7.08 3.10
N GLU A 103 13.17 -7.48 3.85
CA GLU A 103 13.10 -7.58 5.30
C GLU A 103 13.07 -6.20 5.98
N LEU A 104 11.99 -5.93 6.74
CA LEU A 104 11.84 -4.70 7.49
C LEU A 104 11.62 -4.94 8.97
N LYS A 105 12.14 -3.99 9.76
CA LYS A 105 11.87 -3.91 11.19
C LYS A 105 10.42 -3.50 11.39
N ILE A 106 9.78 -4.08 12.42
CA ILE A 106 8.37 -3.84 12.72
C ILE A 106 8.00 -2.36 12.89
N GLU A 107 8.91 -1.55 13.45
CA GLU A 107 8.73 -0.12 13.67
C GLU A 107 8.53 0.63 12.34
N ARG A 108 9.24 0.21 11.28
CA ARG A 108 9.16 0.82 9.96
C ARG A 108 7.82 0.56 9.28
N PHE A 109 7.12 -0.53 9.60
CA PHE A 109 5.79 -0.77 9.03
C PHE A 109 4.76 0.23 9.54
N ARG A 110 4.86 0.65 10.81
CA ARG A 110 3.95 1.67 11.36
C ARG A 110 4.17 3.02 10.71
N GLU A 111 5.44 3.43 10.59
CA GLU A 111 5.82 4.68 9.93
C GLU A 111 5.41 4.67 8.44
N LEU A 112 5.65 3.57 7.74
CA LEU A 112 5.22 3.39 6.35
C LEU A 112 3.70 3.45 6.21
N ALA A 113 2.97 2.72 7.06
CA ALA A 113 1.51 2.70 7.00
C ALA A 113 0.92 4.08 7.26
N GLN A 114 1.43 4.80 8.27
CA GLN A 114 0.98 6.15 8.58
C GLN A 114 1.25 7.13 7.43
N ALA A 115 2.46 7.11 6.86
CA ALA A 115 2.79 8.01 5.76
C ALA A 115 1.91 7.76 4.52
N VAL A 116 1.63 6.49 4.21
CA VAL A 116 0.73 6.13 3.10
C VAL A 116 -0.72 6.52 3.41
N GLU A 117 -1.19 6.33 4.65
CA GLU A 117 -2.53 6.72 5.10
C GLU A 117 -2.75 8.23 4.97
N GLU A 118 -1.80 9.05 5.44
CA GLU A 118 -1.87 10.52 5.37
C GLU A 118 -1.99 11.01 3.91
N ILE A 119 -1.19 10.45 2.99
CA ILE A 119 -1.24 10.82 1.57
C ILE A 119 -2.56 10.39 0.92
N LEU A 120 -3.05 9.19 1.24
CA LEU A 120 -4.33 8.71 0.70
C LEU A 120 -5.50 9.55 1.22
N ALA A 121 -5.51 9.92 2.50
CA ALA A 121 -6.56 10.73 3.11
C ALA A 121 -6.61 12.17 2.58
N ASP A 122 -5.47 12.73 2.19
CA ASP A 122 -5.40 14.06 1.57
C ASP A 122 -5.82 14.04 0.08
N PHE A 123 -5.90 12.86 -0.52
CA PHE A 123 -6.33 12.67 -1.91
C PHE A 123 -7.83 12.39 -2.01
N GLU A 124 -8.62 13.40 -2.36
CA GLU A 124 -10.03 13.20 -2.73
C GLU A 124 -10.13 12.54 -4.11
N THR A 125 -10.76 11.35 -4.17
CA THR A 125 -11.07 10.62 -5.42
C THR A 125 -12.27 11.21 -6.15
#